data_AF-A0AAA9ZX76-F1
#
_entry.id   AF-A0AAA9ZX76-F1
#
_cell.length_a   1.000
_cell.length_b   1.000
_cell.length_c   1.000
_cell.angle_alpha   90.00
_cell.angle_beta   90.00
_cell.angle_gamma   90.00
#
_symmetry.space_group_name_H-M   'P 1'
#
loop_
_entity.id
_entity.type
_entity.pdbx_description
1 polymer ?
#
loop_
_entity_poly.entity_id
_entity_poly.type
_entity_poly.pdbx_seq_one_letter_code
_entity_poly.pdbx_strand_id
1 'polypeptide(L)'
;MDQIVAVTLVFEGQRKSGESQEKLIYDIAVKYGGLKGGSKNGAKGYALTFVVAYIRDFGWDINLIAESFETSVSWDKCLSMCNNVKSCVTRECNRHGITRLVVSYRVAQTYDDGCCVYFYLVARHEDDRVSPAKTVKMIEERAREEILASGGTLSHHHGVGKKRSKWYPASVSQVGVSVLKAIKRELDPKNIFAVGNLIDDSVISKL
;
A
#
# COMPACT_ATOMS: atom_id res chain seq x y z
N MET A 1 1.78 22.04 -17.46
CA MET A 1 0.68 22.05 -16.47
C MET A 1 0.58 20.66 -15.81
N ASP A 2 1.72 19.97 -15.59
CA ASP A 2 1.72 18.50 -15.68
C ASP A 2 1.79 17.78 -14.32
N GLN A 3 1.62 18.51 -13.21
CA GLN A 3 1.74 17.97 -11.85
C GLN A 3 0.71 18.62 -10.90
N ILE A 4 -0.58 18.50 -11.23
CA ILE A 4 -1.65 18.81 -10.26
C ILE A 4 -1.87 17.58 -9.39
N VAL A 5 -1.93 17.78 -8.07
CA VAL A 5 -2.39 16.79 -7.09
C VAL A 5 -3.67 17.28 -6.43
N ALA A 6 -4.49 16.36 -5.95
CA ALA A 6 -5.74 16.66 -5.26
C ALA A 6 -5.74 16.05 -3.86
N VAL A 7 -6.33 16.77 -2.91
CA VAL A 7 -6.60 16.29 -1.54
C VAL A 7 -8.11 16.29 -1.35
N THR A 8 -8.68 15.15 -0.97
CA THR A 8 -10.11 15.01 -0.68
C THR A 8 -10.32 15.01 0.84
N LEU A 9 -11.12 15.95 1.34
CA LEU A 9 -11.37 16.15 2.77
C LEU A 9 -12.80 15.72 3.12
N VAL A 10 -12.97 15.15 4.31
CA VAL A 10 -14.27 14.92 4.96
C VAL A 10 -14.21 15.52 6.35
N PHE A 11 -15.28 16.19 6.75
CA PHE A 11 -15.45 16.74 8.09
C PHE A 11 -16.77 16.20 8.64
N GLU A 12 -16.73 15.60 9.82
CA GLU A 12 -17.88 15.06 10.51
C GLU A 12 -17.91 15.53 11.96
N GLY A 13 -19.09 15.52 12.58
CA GLY A 13 -19.32 16.03 13.93
C GLY A 13 -20.20 17.27 13.96
N GLN A 14 -20.04 18.11 14.98
CA GLN A 14 -20.86 19.31 15.13
C GLN A 14 -20.58 20.31 14.01
N ARG A 15 -21.64 20.84 13.39
CA ARG A 15 -21.55 21.78 12.26
C ARG A 15 -20.56 22.92 12.49
N LYS A 16 -20.66 23.62 13.62
CA LYS A 16 -19.76 24.75 13.96
C LYS A 16 -18.29 24.33 14.03
N SER A 17 -18.01 23.14 14.54
CA SER A 17 -16.65 22.58 14.59
C SER A 17 -16.15 22.25 13.19
N GLY A 18 -16.98 21.58 12.38
CA GLY A 18 -16.65 21.24 11.00
C GLY A 18 -16.33 22.48 10.14
N GLU A 19 -17.16 23.52 10.22
CA GLU A 19 -16.94 24.79 9.51
C GLU A 19 -15.64 25.48 9.96
N SER A 20 -15.34 25.44 11.26
CA SER A 20 -14.11 26.03 11.81
C SER A 20 -12.85 25.28 11.37
N GLN A 21 -12.89 23.94 11.39
CA GLN A 21 -11.78 23.08 10.97
C GLN A 21 -11.57 23.14 9.45
N GLU A 22 -12.65 23.16 8.67
CA GLU A 22 -12.58 23.35 7.21
C GLU A 22 -11.87 24.66 6.88
N LYS A 23 -12.24 25.76 7.54
CA LYS A 23 -11.58 27.05 7.36
C LYS A 23 -10.08 26.95 7.67
N LEU A 24 -9.71 26.35 8.80
CA LEU A 24 -8.31 26.21 9.22
C LEU A 24 -7.48 25.46 8.18
N ILE A 25 -7.99 24.32 7.67
CA ILE A 25 -7.28 23.52 6.66
C ILE A 25 -7.11 24.31 5.36
N TYR A 26 -8.14 25.04 4.89
CA TYR A 26 -8.00 25.86 3.69
C TYR A 26 -7.05 27.04 3.87
N ASP A 27 -7.04 27.70 5.03
CA ASP A 27 -6.10 28.77 5.34
C ASP A 27 -4.64 28.27 5.27
N ILE A 28 -4.39 27.02 5.69
CA ILE A 28 -3.08 26.36 5.55
C ILE A 28 -2.81 26.04 4.07
N ALA A 29 -3.77 25.44 3.36
CA ALA A 29 -3.59 25.02 1.97
C ALA A 29 -3.22 26.20 1.05
N VAL A 30 -3.82 27.38 1.25
CA VAL A 30 -3.50 28.60 0.48
C VAL A 30 -2.03 29.00 0.59
N LYS A 31 -1.39 28.79 1.75
CA LYS A 31 0.06 29.07 1.94
C LYS A 31 0.94 28.20 1.03
N TYR A 32 0.44 27.07 0.57
CA TYR A 32 1.11 26.14 -0.35
C TYR A 32 0.53 26.17 -1.77
N GLY A 33 -0.22 27.23 -2.13
CA GLY A 33 -0.82 27.38 -3.46
C GLY A 33 -2.06 26.52 -3.71
N GLY A 34 -2.66 25.97 -2.66
CA GLY A 34 -3.88 25.16 -2.75
C GLY A 34 -5.09 25.96 -3.21
N LEU A 35 -5.89 25.35 -4.09
CA LEU A 35 -7.13 25.90 -4.61
C LEU A 35 -8.33 25.05 -4.17
N LYS A 36 -9.49 25.67 -3.96
CA LYS A 36 -10.72 24.95 -3.61
C LYS A 36 -11.21 24.10 -4.79
N GLY A 37 -11.13 22.78 -4.64
CA GLY A 37 -11.60 21.82 -5.63
C GLY A 37 -13.12 21.55 -5.61
N GLY A 38 -13.86 22.09 -4.64
CA GLY A 38 -15.30 21.92 -4.51
C GLY A 38 -15.74 20.60 -3.87
N SER A 39 -16.79 20.64 -3.06
CA SER A 39 -17.27 19.51 -2.23
C SER A 39 -17.73 18.31 -3.05
N LYS A 40 -18.28 18.52 -4.27
CA LYS A 40 -18.69 17.44 -5.18
C LYS A 40 -17.54 16.50 -5.54
N ASN A 41 -16.33 17.02 -5.71
CA ASN A 41 -15.15 16.20 -6.02
C ASN A 41 -14.70 15.39 -4.81
N GLY A 42 -14.73 15.97 -3.62
CA GLY A 42 -14.52 15.26 -2.35
C GLY A 42 -15.48 14.08 -2.22
N ALA A 43 -16.79 14.34 -2.29
CA ALA A 43 -17.83 13.31 -2.16
C ALA A 43 -17.67 12.16 -3.19
N LYS A 44 -17.36 12.48 -4.45
CA LYS A 44 -17.06 11.46 -5.48
C LYS A 44 -15.82 10.63 -5.13
N GLY A 45 -14.76 11.26 -4.65
CA GLY A 45 -13.54 10.58 -4.22
C GLY A 45 -13.80 9.57 -3.10
N TYR A 46 -14.58 9.96 -2.07
CA TYR A 46 -14.98 9.06 -0.99
C TYR A 46 -15.89 7.93 -1.49
N ALA A 47 -16.88 8.22 -2.33
CA ALA A 47 -17.76 7.18 -2.89
C ALA A 47 -16.98 6.16 -3.74
N LEU A 48 -15.98 6.61 -4.51
CA LEU A 48 -15.18 5.74 -5.38
C LEU A 48 -14.37 4.70 -4.60
N THR A 49 -14.06 4.96 -3.31
CA THR A 49 -13.33 4.00 -2.46
C THR A 49 -14.03 2.65 -2.33
N PHE A 50 -15.36 2.63 -2.38
CA PHE A 50 -16.16 1.40 -2.31
C PHE A 50 -16.28 0.67 -3.65
N VAL A 51 -16.00 1.34 -4.76
CA VAL A 51 -16.20 0.81 -6.12
C VAL A 51 -14.89 0.37 -6.76
N VAL A 52 -13.75 0.94 -6.35
CA VAL A 52 -12.44 0.68 -6.99
C VAL A 52 -12.06 -0.80 -7.05
N ALA A 53 -12.51 -1.61 -6.08
CA ALA A 53 -12.26 -3.05 -6.08
C ALA A 53 -12.89 -3.78 -7.29
N TYR A 54 -14.07 -3.34 -7.75
CA TYR A 54 -14.77 -3.94 -8.90
C TYR A 54 -14.10 -3.60 -10.24
N ILE A 55 -13.34 -2.51 -10.29
CA ILE A 55 -12.57 -2.12 -11.48
C ILE A 55 -11.50 -3.17 -11.80
N ARG A 56 -10.99 -3.87 -10.77
CA ARG A 56 -10.00 -4.95 -10.96
C ARG A 56 -10.55 -6.08 -11.82
N ASP A 57 -11.77 -6.52 -11.53
CA ASP A 57 -12.38 -7.66 -12.21
C ASP A 57 -12.74 -7.28 -13.66
N PHE A 58 -13.28 -6.08 -13.87
CA PHE A 58 -13.47 -5.53 -15.23
C PHE A 58 -12.13 -5.38 -15.98
N GLY A 59 -11.07 -4.95 -15.29
CA GLY A 59 -9.73 -4.82 -15.86
C GLY A 59 -9.20 -6.16 -16.39
N TRP A 60 -9.46 -7.26 -15.67
CA TRP A 60 -9.04 -8.59 -16.08
C TRP A 60 -9.62 -8.98 -17.45
N ASP A 61 -10.90 -8.69 -17.69
CA ASP A 61 -11.58 -8.98 -18.96
C ASP A 61 -10.97 -8.24 -20.18
N ILE A 62 -10.19 -7.18 -19.93
CA ILE A 62 -9.50 -6.39 -20.96
C ILE A 62 -7.97 -6.51 -20.88
N ASN A 63 -7.48 -7.62 -20.29
CA ASN A 63 -6.07 -7.95 -20.14
C ASN A 63 -5.27 -6.98 -19.25
N LEU A 64 -5.92 -6.40 -18.25
CA LEU A 64 -5.28 -5.63 -17.19
C LEU A 64 -5.22 -6.45 -15.91
N ILE A 65 -4.03 -6.49 -15.32
CA ILE A 65 -3.81 -7.00 -13.98
C ILE A 65 -3.50 -5.82 -13.07
N ALA A 66 -4.17 -5.78 -11.92
CA ALA A 66 -4.05 -4.70 -10.96
C ALA A 66 -3.84 -5.23 -9.54
N GLU A 67 -2.98 -4.56 -8.80
CA GLU A 67 -2.74 -4.83 -7.38
C GLU A 67 -2.54 -3.50 -6.65
N SER A 68 -2.93 -3.49 -5.39
CA SER A 68 -2.62 -2.37 -4.50
C SER A 68 -1.74 -2.82 -3.34
N PHE A 69 -0.87 -1.92 -2.90
CA PHE A 69 0.05 -2.19 -1.80
C PHE A 69 0.37 -0.90 -1.05
N GLU A 70 0.82 -1.05 0.19
CA GLU A 70 0.86 0.06 1.14
C GLU A 70 2.03 -0.06 2.10
N THR A 71 2.36 1.05 2.74
CA THR A 71 3.43 1.18 3.73
C THR A 71 3.19 2.43 4.57
N SER A 72 3.86 2.53 5.72
CA SER A 72 4.05 3.80 6.42
C SER A 72 5.51 4.25 6.36
N VAL A 73 5.73 5.55 6.39
CA VAL A 73 7.07 6.15 6.27
C VAL A 73 7.11 7.48 7.01
N SER A 74 8.30 7.87 7.47
CA SER A 74 8.54 9.18 8.07
C SER A 74 8.40 10.31 7.04
N TRP A 75 8.01 11.50 7.49
CA TRP A 75 7.73 12.64 6.61
C TRP A 75 8.91 13.02 5.70
N ASP A 76 10.13 13.00 6.23
CA ASP A 76 11.36 13.34 5.53
C ASP A 76 11.68 12.39 4.35
N LYS A 77 11.15 11.17 4.37
CA LYS A 77 11.40 10.13 3.35
C LYS A 77 10.23 9.89 2.41
N CYS A 78 9.05 10.43 2.69
CA CYS A 78 7.84 10.10 1.96
C CYS A 78 7.98 10.35 0.45
N LEU A 79 8.39 11.55 0.04
CA LEU A 79 8.47 11.90 -1.39
C LEU A 79 9.55 11.10 -2.11
N SER A 80 10.74 10.94 -1.50
CA SER A 80 11.83 10.17 -2.09
C SER A 80 11.45 8.69 -2.23
N MET A 81 10.83 8.08 -1.21
CA MET A 81 10.34 6.71 -1.28
C MET A 81 9.31 6.54 -2.40
N CYS A 82 8.33 7.43 -2.50
CA CYS A 82 7.33 7.39 -3.56
C CYS A 82 7.94 7.43 -4.96
N ASN A 83 8.94 8.29 -5.17
CA ASN A 83 9.64 8.40 -6.45
C ASN A 83 10.47 7.15 -6.75
N ASN A 84 11.23 6.66 -5.77
CA ASN A 84 12.06 5.46 -5.91
C ASN A 84 11.22 4.22 -6.23
N VAL A 85 10.10 4.03 -5.52
CA VAL A 85 9.19 2.90 -5.74
C VAL A 85 8.57 2.97 -7.14
N LYS A 86 8.11 4.15 -7.58
CA LYS A 86 7.60 4.33 -8.95
C LYS A 86 8.68 3.98 -9.98
N SER A 87 9.90 4.50 -9.82
CA SER A 87 11.02 4.20 -10.71
C SER A 87 11.40 2.71 -10.71
N CYS A 88 11.38 2.05 -9.56
CA CYS A 88 11.62 0.61 -9.44
C CYS A 88 10.55 -0.19 -10.17
N VAL A 89 9.27 0.08 -9.92
CA VAL A 89 8.15 -0.61 -10.59
C VAL A 89 8.22 -0.43 -12.10
N THR A 90 8.43 0.81 -12.58
CA THR A 90 8.57 1.08 -14.03
C THR A 90 9.74 0.31 -14.63
N ARG A 91 10.90 0.29 -13.96
CA ARG A 91 12.08 -0.45 -14.43
C ARG A 91 11.83 -1.95 -14.49
N GLU A 92 11.22 -2.54 -13.46
CA GLU A 92 10.93 -3.97 -13.42
C GLU A 92 9.88 -4.37 -14.46
N CYS A 93 8.82 -3.57 -14.63
CA CYS A 93 7.86 -3.75 -15.71
C CYS A 93 8.55 -3.76 -17.08
N ASN A 94 9.42 -2.79 -17.37
CA ASN A 94 10.17 -2.72 -18.64
C ASN A 94 11.06 -3.95 -18.85
N ARG A 95 11.74 -4.45 -17.81
CA ARG A 95 12.56 -5.69 -17.88
C ARG A 95 11.74 -6.93 -18.23
N HIS A 96 10.46 -6.94 -17.86
CA HIS A 96 9.50 -7.98 -18.21
C HIS A 96 8.68 -7.66 -19.48
N GLY A 97 9.09 -6.66 -20.27
CA GLY A 97 8.42 -6.25 -21.51
C GLY A 97 7.05 -5.59 -21.31
N ILE A 98 6.65 -5.24 -20.08
CA ILE A 98 5.39 -4.53 -19.79
C ILE A 98 5.61 -3.05 -20.11
N THR A 99 5.15 -2.60 -21.27
CA THR A 99 5.28 -1.21 -21.73
C THR A 99 4.07 -0.34 -21.40
N ARG A 100 2.90 -0.95 -21.13
CA ARG A 100 1.66 -0.27 -20.75
C ARG A 100 1.37 -0.53 -19.27
N LEU A 101 1.76 0.43 -18.43
CA LEU A 101 1.56 0.37 -16.99
C LEU A 101 1.10 1.71 -16.44
N VAL A 102 0.42 1.66 -15.30
CA VAL A 102 0.14 2.80 -14.43
C VAL A 102 0.62 2.45 -13.02
N VAL A 103 1.53 3.27 -12.49
CA VAL A 103 1.90 3.25 -11.07
C VAL A 103 1.59 4.61 -10.46
N SER A 104 0.66 4.62 -9.51
CA SER A 104 0.22 5.82 -8.81
C SER A 104 0.24 5.59 -7.30
N TYR A 105 0.20 6.68 -6.53
CA TYR A 105 0.09 6.61 -5.08
C TYR A 105 -0.76 7.74 -4.54
N ARG A 106 -1.24 7.56 -3.30
CA ARG A 106 -1.83 8.61 -2.48
C ARG A 106 -1.32 8.50 -1.05
N VAL A 107 -1.26 9.63 -0.36
CA VAL A 107 -1.15 9.64 1.11
C VAL A 107 -2.55 9.44 1.66
N ALA A 108 -2.76 8.30 2.34
CA ALA A 108 -4.08 7.88 2.80
C ALA A 108 -4.34 8.23 4.28
N GLN A 109 -3.28 8.35 5.08
CA GLN A 109 -3.35 8.73 6.49
C GLN A 109 -2.13 9.58 6.86
N THR A 110 -2.30 10.44 7.85
CA THR A 110 -1.26 11.33 8.38
C THR A 110 -1.14 11.12 9.89
N TYR A 111 0.09 11.14 10.39
CA TYR A 111 0.45 11.01 11.79
C TYR A 111 1.47 12.08 12.15
N ASP A 112 1.75 12.25 13.44
CA ASP A 112 2.76 13.20 13.92
C ASP A 112 4.13 12.95 13.27
N ASP A 113 4.57 11.68 13.25
CA ASP A 113 5.91 11.30 12.77
C ASP A 113 5.95 10.79 11.31
N GLY A 114 4.82 10.75 10.60
CA GLY A 114 4.81 10.23 9.24
C GLY A 114 3.44 10.05 8.60
N CYS A 115 3.39 9.20 7.59
CA CYS A 115 2.16 8.99 6.83
C CYS A 115 2.03 7.56 6.28
N CYS A 116 0.80 7.19 5.94
CA CYS A 116 0.51 5.98 5.17
C CYS A 116 0.50 6.33 3.68
N VAL A 117 1.32 5.62 2.89
CA VAL A 117 1.32 5.71 1.43
C VAL A 117 0.67 4.46 0.85
N TYR A 118 -0.28 4.68 -0.05
CA TYR A 118 -1.02 3.63 -0.73
C TYR A 118 -0.75 3.70 -2.24
N PHE A 119 -0.17 2.64 -2.80
CA PHE A 119 0.17 2.52 -4.21
C PHE A 119 -0.84 1.65 -4.96
N TYR A 120 -1.04 1.97 -6.24
CA TYR A 120 -1.71 1.12 -7.21
C TYR A 120 -0.75 0.82 -8.35
N LEU A 121 -0.62 -0.46 -8.70
CA LEU A 121 0.04 -0.94 -9.90
C LEU A 121 -1.03 -1.54 -10.80
N VAL A 122 -1.16 -1.02 -12.02
CA VAL A 122 -1.96 -1.60 -13.10
C VAL A 122 -1.03 -1.86 -14.28
N ALA A 123 -1.04 -3.07 -14.81
CA ALA A 123 -0.22 -3.45 -15.94
C ALA A 123 -1.06 -4.18 -16.97
N ARG A 124 -0.85 -3.88 -18.25
CA ARG A 124 -1.38 -4.72 -19.32
C ARG A 124 -0.52 -5.98 -19.44
N HIS A 125 -1.16 -7.13 -19.50
CA HIS A 125 -0.50 -8.37 -19.88
C HIS A 125 -0.89 -8.74 -21.31
N GLU A 126 0.04 -9.27 -22.08
CA GLU A 126 -0.27 -9.94 -23.35
C GLU A 126 -0.49 -11.43 -23.05
N ASP A 127 -1.33 -12.08 -23.85
CA ASP A 127 -1.83 -13.45 -23.61
C ASP A 127 -0.73 -14.53 -23.66
N ASP A 128 0.44 -14.20 -24.20
CA ASP A 128 1.55 -15.10 -24.48
C ASP A 128 2.59 -15.19 -23.33
N ARG A 129 2.40 -14.48 -22.23
CA ARG A 129 3.37 -14.42 -21.12
C ARG A 129 3.19 -15.56 -20.12
N VAL A 130 4.32 -16.07 -19.62
CA VAL A 130 4.42 -16.94 -18.44
C VAL A 130 3.69 -16.26 -17.26
N SER A 131 2.46 -16.72 -16.97
CA SER A 131 1.58 -16.31 -15.86
C SER A 131 1.67 -14.82 -15.45
N PRO A 132 0.77 -13.96 -15.96
CA PRO A 132 0.69 -12.54 -15.58
C PRO A 132 0.71 -12.30 -14.07
N ALA A 133 0.01 -13.17 -13.32
CA ALA A 133 -0.02 -13.14 -11.87
C ALA A 133 1.37 -13.35 -11.23
N LYS A 134 2.17 -14.30 -11.72
CA LYS A 134 3.55 -14.51 -11.22
C LYS A 134 4.42 -13.30 -11.51
N THR A 135 4.29 -12.71 -12.70
CA THR A 135 5.07 -11.53 -13.09
C THR A 135 4.75 -10.32 -12.21
N VAL A 136 3.47 -9.99 -12.04
CA VAL A 136 3.05 -8.89 -11.14
C VAL A 136 3.44 -9.16 -9.70
N LYS A 137 3.33 -10.41 -9.23
CA LYS A 137 3.80 -10.78 -7.90
C LYS A 137 5.29 -10.44 -7.74
N MET A 138 6.15 -10.88 -8.66
CA MET A 138 7.60 -10.57 -8.60
C MET A 138 7.86 -9.06 -8.59
N ILE A 139 7.14 -8.29 -9.41
CA ILE A 139 7.27 -6.83 -9.45
C ILE A 139 6.82 -6.19 -8.12
N GLU A 140 5.73 -6.66 -7.51
CA GLU A 140 5.30 -6.19 -6.18
C GLU A 140 6.31 -6.54 -5.09
N GLU A 141 6.93 -7.72 -5.15
CA GLU A 141 8.00 -8.09 -4.22
C GLU A 141 9.22 -7.16 -4.36
N ARG A 142 9.60 -6.77 -5.59
CA ARG A 142 10.65 -5.75 -5.83
C ARG A 142 10.25 -4.37 -5.33
N ALA A 143 9.00 -3.97 -5.53
CA ALA A 143 8.48 -2.74 -4.95
C ALA A 143 8.53 -2.76 -3.42
N ARG A 144 8.27 -3.92 -2.79
CA ARG A 144 8.38 -4.09 -1.34
C ARG A 144 9.82 -3.96 -0.85
N GLU A 145 10.78 -4.55 -1.54
CA GLU A 145 12.20 -4.40 -1.25
C GLU A 145 12.63 -2.92 -1.32
N GLU A 146 12.19 -2.20 -2.36
CA GLU A 146 12.47 -0.76 -2.53
C GLU A 146 11.81 0.09 -1.42
N ILE A 147 10.58 -0.24 -1.01
CA ILE A 147 9.90 0.40 0.13
C ILE A 147 10.77 0.28 1.38
N LEU A 148 11.22 -0.93 1.72
CA LEU A 148 12.03 -1.18 2.92
C LEU A 148 13.38 -0.46 2.83
N ALA A 149 14.04 -0.50 1.66
CA ALA A 149 15.31 0.19 1.43
C ALA A 149 15.17 1.73 1.52
N SER A 150 14.02 2.26 1.14
CA SER A 150 13.68 3.69 1.23
C SER A 150 13.14 4.10 2.61
N GLY A 151 13.14 3.21 3.60
CA GLY A 151 12.75 3.50 4.98
C GLY A 151 11.25 3.39 5.28
N GLY A 152 10.46 2.83 4.37
CA GLY A 152 9.07 2.46 4.63
C GLY A 152 8.95 1.16 5.44
N THR A 153 7.82 0.98 6.10
CA THR A 153 7.49 -0.22 6.87
C THR A 153 7.03 -1.38 5.98
N LEU A 154 7.07 -2.60 6.53
CA LEU A 154 6.60 -3.82 5.84
C LEU A 154 5.12 -3.76 5.46
N SER A 155 4.29 -3.16 6.31
CA SER A 155 2.87 -2.92 6.09
C SER A 155 2.37 -1.92 7.12
N HIS A 156 1.46 -1.03 6.73
CA HIS A 156 0.72 -0.19 7.67
C HIS A 156 -0.57 -0.88 8.13
N HIS A 157 -1.34 -1.51 7.23
CA HIS A 157 -2.62 -2.13 7.59
C HIS A 157 -2.98 -3.44 6.88
N HIS A 158 -2.36 -3.81 5.75
CA HIS A 158 -2.64 -5.10 5.10
C HIS A 158 -2.10 -6.30 5.89
N GLY A 159 -1.18 -6.07 6.83
CA GLY A 159 -0.52 -7.10 7.62
C GLY A 159 0.51 -7.88 6.80
N VAL A 160 0.99 -8.98 7.39
CA VAL A 160 2.09 -9.78 6.82
C VAL A 160 1.56 -11.00 6.07
N GLY A 161 0.69 -11.78 6.71
CA GLY A 161 0.19 -13.05 6.16
C GLY A 161 1.31 -14.01 5.76
N LYS A 162 1.06 -14.80 4.71
CA LYS A 162 2.11 -15.56 4.00
C LYS A 162 2.87 -14.71 2.98
N LYS A 163 2.20 -13.71 2.40
CA LYS A 163 2.74 -12.91 1.29
C LYS A 163 4.02 -12.17 1.68
N ARG A 164 4.11 -11.70 2.93
CA ARG A 164 5.22 -10.87 3.40
C ARG A 164 6.07 -11.52 4.51
N SER A 165 5.80 -12.78 4.85
CA SER A 165 6.48 -13.48 5.96
C SER A 165 8.01 -13.50 5.81
N LYS A 166 8.52 -13.59 4.58
CA LYS A 166 9.97 -13.61 4.31
C LYS A 166 10.72 -12.34 4.77
N TRP A 167 10.04 -11.20 4.88
CA TRP A 167 10.64 -9.94 5.40
C TRP A 167 10.32 -9.67 6.87
N TYR A 168 9.43 -10.47 7.48
CA TYR A 168 9.00 -10.26 8.87
C TYR A 168 10.15 -10.33 9.87
N PRO A 169 11.09 -11.31 9.80
CA PRO A 169 12.22 -11.36 10.73
C PRO A 169 13.08 -10.08 10.72
N ALA A 170 13.28 -9.47 9.54
CA ALA A 170 14.01 -8.21 9.43
C ALA A 170 13.25 -7.02 10.03
N SER A 171 11.92 -7.11 10.12
CA SER A 171 11.06 -6.04 10.67
C SER A 171 10.96 -6.08 12.20
N VAL A 172 11.03 -7.27 12.82
CA VAL A 172 10.83 -7.44 14.27
C VAL A 172 12.01 -8.06 15.02
N SER A 173 13.12 -8.34 14.32
CA SER A 173 14.28 -9.13 14.76
C SER A 173 14.00 -10.61 15.00
N GLN A 174 15.07 -11.41 15.06
CA GLN A 174 15.00 -12.84 15.38
C GLN A 174 14.46 -13.11 16.80
N VAL A 175 14.69 -12.19 17.74
CA VAL A 175 14.13 -12.28 19.10
C VAL A 175 12.62 -12.11 19.05
N GLY A 176 12.10 -11.11 18.34
CA GLY A 176 10.66 -10.89 18.16
C GLY A 176 9.96 -12.10 17.52
N VAL A 177 10.59 -12.69 16.49
CA VAL A 177 10.12 -13.95 15.88
C VAL A 177 10.06 -15.09 16.91
N SER A 178 11.07 -15.21 17.77
CA SER A 178 11.15 -16.28 18.78
C SER A 178 10.08 -16.14 19.86
N VAL A 179 9.81 -14.90 20.31
CA VAL A 179 8.73 -14.59 21.24
C VAL A 179 7.37 -14.99 20.64
N LEU A 180 7.10 -14.59 19.40
CA LEU A 180 5.83 -14.95 18.74
C LEU A 180 5.67 -16.47 18.58
N LYS A 181 6.74 -17.18 18.22
CA LYS A 181 6.74 -18.65 18.17
C LYS A 181 6.47 -19.29 19.53
N ALA A 182 7.01 -18.75 20.61
CA ALA A 182 6.76 -19.26 21.95
C ALA A 182 5.27 -19.09 22.34
N ILE A 183 4.69 -17.91 22.09
CA ILE A 183 3.27 -17.64 22.33
C ILE A 183 2.39 -18.60 21.53
N LYS A 184 2.67 -18.81 20.23
CA LYS A 184 1.92 -19.74 19.37
C LYS A 184 1.97 -21.17 19.90
N ARG A 185 3.13 -21.66 20.33
CA ARG A 185 3.27 -23.02 20.87
C ARG A 185 2.50 -23.21 22.18
N GLU A 186 2.48 -22.19 23.04
CA GLU A 186 1.75 -22.28 24.32
C GLU A 186 0.23 -22.24 24.12
N LEU A 187 -0.24 -21.32 23.28
CA LEU A 187 -1.68 -21.12 23.06
C LEU A 187 -2.31 -22.15 22.10
N ASP A 188 -1.54 -22.69 21.16
CA ASP A 188 -2.02 -23.65 20.17
C ASP A 188 -0.97 -24.75 19.89
N PRO A 189 -0.68 -25.61 20.88
CA PRO A 189 0.37 -26.63 20.79
C PRO A 189 0.12 -27.70 19.73
N LYS A 190 -1.15 -27.92 19.36
CA LYS A 190 -1.54 -28.86 18.29
C LYS A 190 -1.65 -28.19 16.92
N ASN A 191 -1.33 -26.90 16.83
CA ASN A 191 -1.43 -26.09 15.63
C ASN A 191 -2.80 -26.22 14.93
N ILE A 192 -3.90 -26.17 15.68
CA ILE A 192 -5.25 -26.21 15.12
C ILE A 192 -5.45 -25.00 14.18
N PHE A 193 -4.90 -23.84 14.53
CA PHE A 193 -4.88 -22.64 13.71
C PHE A 193 -3.65 -22.62 12.77
N ALA A 194 -3.55 -23.60 11.87
CA ALA A 194 -2.40 -23.87 10.98
C ALA A 194 -2.36 -23.07 9.66
N VAL A 195 -2.87 -21.83 9.63
CA VAL A 195 -2.91 -21.04 8.37
C VAL A 195 -1.50 -20.68 7.84
N GLY A 196 -0.46 -20.81 8.67
CA GLY A 196 0.94 -20.59 8.28
C GLY A 196 1.29 -19.13 7.96
N ASN A 197 0.62 -18.18 8.61
CA ASN A 197 0.90 -16.74 8.45
C ASN A 197 2.04 -16.30 9.38
N LEU A 198 2.66 -15.14 9.07
CA LEU A 198 3.73 -14.47 9.83
C LEU A 198 5.09 -15.16 9.78
N ILE A 199 5.18 -16.40 10.26
CA ILE A 199 6.44 -17.13 10.37
C ILE A 199 6.28 -18.49 9.70
N ASP A 200 7.30 -18.90 8.93
CA ASP A 200 7.35 -20.23 8.35
C ASP A 200 7.54 -21.28 9.47
N ASP A 201 6.54 -22.15 9.58
CA ASP A 201 6.38 -23.20 10.58
C ASP A 201 6.76 -24.59 10.05
N SER A 202 7.50 -24.69 8.94
CA SER A 202 8.10 -25.94 8.46
C SER A 202 9.00 -26.68 9.48
N VAL A 203 9.18 -26.11 10.68
CA VAL A 203 9.91 -26.67 11.83
C VAL A 203 8.99 -27.03 13.02
N ILE A 204 7.73 -26.59 13.08
CA ILE A 204 6.83 -26.83 14.24
C ILE A 204 5.97 -28.10 14.07
N SER A 205 5.76 -28.62 12.85
CA SER A 205 4.85 -29.75 12.61
C SER A 205 5.47 -31.16 12.81
N LYS A 206 6.42 -31.33 13.74
CA LYS A 206 6.96 -32.66 14.09
C LYS A 206 6.72 -33.04 15.55
N LEU A 207 5.47 -32.92 15.97
CA LEU A 207 4.88 -33.75 17.03
C LEU A 207 3.63 -34.42 16.46
#